data_AF-A0A6L7GAP4-F1
#
_entry.id   AF-A0A6L7GAP4-F1
#
_cell.length_a   1.000
_cell.length_b   1.000
_cell.length_c   1.000
_cell.angle_alpha   90.00
_cell.angle_beta   90.00
_cell.angle_gamma   90.00
#
_symmetry.space_group_name_H-M   'P 1'
#
loop_
_entity.id
_entity.type
_entity.pdbx_description
1 polymer ?
#
loop_
_entity_poly.entity_id
_entity_poly.type
_entity_poly.pdbx_seq_one_letter_code
_entity_poly.pdbx_strand_id
1 'polypeptide(L)'
;MFARHALAGAVGLCLATAPALHAQPSAGPSPTDGLWGGGYRSSKGGQLELRLTAIGDLARFDLEARRWFDLGSLECHYVMRLNGAGNGHSSEHGPGQSYLNTATSTSEGCPAEVAFALTRSDAQTLTLAPAADLAPILSNLPDITLSGTLRPPRPEDLHAPVAGLDILGISPGMTRPQTETLLKDAGFAPTGKRYARRGSGYRIQEEVWGRRPLGNAAFADRISVQYTPAMGWNDLPERVSLVQRMNSPESPTSVGALEEALAKKYGPPYREGRAARSYAADGGNMTDGQPCRIKGPHQTISYRHVPFERNGSLIRPHERRGTVNVYCGPTLSVRIDADESSGTVRDFRLSIVDPTPLWQSFWLTWSHREAAAIRAEFDSLGSADTDLPDL
;
A
#
# COMPACT_ATOMS: atom_id res chain seq x y z
N MET A 1 -10.44 25.32 -65.13
CA MET A 1 -9.33 24.36 -65.25
C MET A 1 -8.04 25.14 -65.24
N PHE A 2 -7.09 24.76 -64.36
CA PHE A 2 -5.70 25.26 -64.20
C PHE A 2 -5.53 26.73 -63.74
N ALA A 3 -4.61 27.10 -62.86
CA ALA A 3 -3.72 26.41 -61.93
C ALA A 3 -3.22 27.45 -60.92
N ARG A 4 -2.96 26.99 -59.69
CA ARG A 4 -2.29 27.73 -58.62
C ARG A 4 -0.79 27.83 -58.91
N HIS A 5 -0.15 28.94 -58.54
CA HIS A 5 1.28 28.97 -58.20
C HIS A 5 1.47 29.61 -56.83
N ALA A 6 2.28 28.93 -56.03
CA ALA A 6 2.54 29.16 -54.62
C ALA A 6 3.62 30.23 -54.41
N LEU A 7 3.55 30.93 -53.28
CA LEU A 7 4.67 31.66 -52.69
C LEU A 7 4.88 31.11 -51.27
N ALA A 8 6.03 30.47 -51.08
CA ALA A 8 6.49 29.96 -49.81
C ALA A 8 7.22 31.08 -49.05
N GLY A 9 6.72 31.43 -47.85
CA GLY A 9 7.41 32.25 -46.87
C GLY A 9 7.92 31.37 -45.74
N ALA A 10 9.25 31.30 -45.59
CA ALA A 10 9.89 30.61 -44.48
C ALA A 10 9.90 31.52 -43.24
N VAL A 11 9.25 31.08 -42.16
CA VAL A 11 9.38 31.67 -40.82
C VAL A 11 10.25 30.72 -40.01
N GLY A 12 11.43 31.22 -39.59
CA GLY A 12 12.37 30.49 -38.75
C GLY A 12 11.81 30.25 -37.36
N LEU A 13 11.71 28.98 -36.97
CA LEU A 13 11.38 28.55 -35.62
C LEU A 13 12.70 28.39 -34.83
N CYS A 14 12.97 29.30 -33.90
CA CYS A 14 14.01 29.08 -32.88
C CYS A 14 13.49 28.05 -31.86
N LEU A 15 13.98 26.82 -31.95
CA LEU A 15 13.80 25.80 -30.92
C LEU A 15 14.72 26.12 -29.73
N ALA A 16 14.14 26.67 -28.66
CA ALA A 16 14.79 26.71 -27.36
C ALA A 16 14.83 25.28 -26.80
N THR A 17 16.00 24.66 -26.79
CA THR A 17 16.25 23.39 -26.10
C THR A 17 16.22 23.63 -24.60
N ALA A 18 15.08 23.31 -23.96
CA ALA A 18 15.03 23.17 -22.51
C ALA A 18 15.97 22.04 -22.06
N PRO A 19 16.76 22.21 -20.99
CA PRO A 19 17.56 21.11 -20.47
C PRO A 19 16.61 20.01 -20.00
N ALA A 20 16.76 18.83 -20.58
CA ALA A 20 16.10 17.63 -20.09
C ALA A 20 16.61 17.37 -18.67
N LEU A 21 15.83 17.77 -17.66
CA LEU A 21 15.89 17.11 -16.37
C LEU A 21 15.67 15.63 -16.68
N HIS A 22 16.71 14.84 -16.42
CA HIS A 22 16.66 13.40 -16.53
C HIS A 22 15.63 12.93 -15.50
N ALA A 23 14.38 12.78 -15.92
CA ALA A 23 13.46 11.90 -15.25
C ALA A 23 14.10 10.52 -15.34
N GLN A 24 14.76 10.09 -14.26
CA GLN A 24 15.17 8.71 -14.13
C GLN A 24 13.90 7.88 -14.36
N PRO A 25 13.90 6.94 -15.32
CA PRO A 25 12.77 6.02 -15.44
C PRO A 25 12.63 5.39 -14.06
N SER A 26 11.47 5.58 -13.44
CA SER A 26 11.14 4.95 -12.17
C SER A 26 11.24 3.45 -12.40
N ALA A 27 12.41 2.87 -12.07
CA ALA A 27 12.63 1.44 -12.11
C ALA A 27 11.47 0.82 -11.31
N GLY A 28 10.79 -0.15 -11.92
CA GLY A 28 9.77 -0.90 -11.21
C GLY A 28 10.34 -1.50 -9.92
N PRO A 29 9.50 -1.85 -8.93
CA PRO A 29 9.98 -2.40 -7.67
C PRO A 29 10.95 -3.57 -7.90
N SER A 30 12.07 -3.55 -7.19
CA SER A 30 13.08 -4.61 -7.26
C SER A 30 12.47 -5.94 -6.78
N PRO A 31 12.88 -7.11 -7.29
CA PRO A 31 12.46 -8.39 -6.76
C PRO A 31 12.70 -8.54 -5.24
N THR A 32 13.71 -7.85 -4.70
CA THR A 32 14.07 -7.84 -3.28
C THR A 32 13.27 -6.85 -2.44
N ASP A 33 12.50 -5.95 -3.07
CA ASP A 33 11.76 -4.91 -2.35
C ASP A 33 10.78 -5.51 -1.35
N GLY A 34 10.90 -5.10 -0.10
CA GLY A 34 10.01 -5.52 0.96
C GLY A 34 10.62 -5.43 2.35
N LEU A 35 9.76 -5.67 3.33
CA LEU A 35 10.12 -6.07 4.69
C LEU A 35 10.02 -7.59 4.76
N TRP A 36 11.12 -8.23 5.11
CA TRP A 36 11.28 -9.67 5.20
C TRP A 36 11.68 -10.02 6.62
N GLY A 37 11.08 -11.08 7.15
CA GLY A 37 11.30 -11.51 8.53
C GLY A 37 11.47 -13.01 8.59
N GLY A 38 12.40 -13.44 9.42
CA GLY A 38 12.65 -14.85 9.69
C GLY A 38 13.28 -15.01 11.06
N GLY A 39 13.54 -16.25 11.42
CA GLY A 39 14.17 -16.54 12.68
C GLY A 39 14.10 -18.01 13.04
N TYR A 40 14.89 -18.35 14.05
CA TYR A 40 15.05 -19.71 14.52
C TYR A 40 14.95 -19.73 16.03
N ARG A 41 14.47 -20.86 16.56
CA ARG A 41 14.49 -21.14 17.98
C ARG A 41 15.28 -22.42 18.22
N SER A 42 16.22 -22.38 19.14
CA SER A 42 16.98 -23.56 19.54
C SER A 42 16.19 -24.36 20.57
N SER A 43 16.46 -25.66 20.67
CA SER A 43 15.84 -26.54 21.67
C SER A 43 16.16 -26.15 23.12
N LYS A 44 17.22 -25.35 23.33
CA LYS A 44 17.64 -24.85 24.65
C LYS A 44 17.01 -23.49 25.01
N GLY A 45 16.02 -23.03 24.23
CA GLY A 45 15.33 -21.75 24.46
C GLY A 45 16.08 -20.53 23.93
N GLY A 46 17.09 -20.72 23.09
CA GLY A 46 17.74 -19.66 22.34
C GLY A 46 16.91 -19.19 21.15
N GLN A 47 17.09 -17.94 20.74
CA GLN A 47 16.35 -17.31 19.66
C GLN A 47 17.28 -16.50 18.76
N LEU A 48 17.04 -16.60 17.46
CA LEU A 48 17.63 -15.76 16.42
C LEU A 48 16.49 -15.13 15.63
N GLU A 49 16.45 -13.81 15.55
CA GLU A 49 15.52 -13.05 14.72
C GLU A 49 16.31 -12.31 13.64
N LEU A 50 15.79 -12.35 12.42
CA LEU A 50 16.41 -11.75 11.25
C LEU A 50 15.37 -10.91 10.53
N ARG A 51 15.70 -9.64 10.27
CA ARG A 51 14.81 -8.70 9.61
C ARG A 51 15.56 -7.95 8.52
N LEU A 52 15.06 -8.04 7.30
CA LEU A 52 15.59 -7.29 6.15
C LEU A 52 14.53 -6.32 5.67
N THR A 53 14.86 -5.04 5.60
CA THR A 53 14.05 -4.02 4.93
C THR A 53 14.81 -3.57 3.69
N ALA A 54 14.34 -3.91 2.51
CA ALA A 54 14.97 -3.59 1.23
C ALA A 54 14.03 -2.71 0.39
N ILE A 55 14.53 -1.56 -0.08
CA ILE A 55 13.78 -0.63 -0.93
C ILE A 55 14.70 -0.05 -2.01
N GLY A 56 14.43 -0.38 -3.27
CA GLY A 56 15.24 0.04 -4.40
C GLY A 56 16.64 -0.56 -4.32
N ASP A 57 17.66 0.30 -4.20
CA ASP A 57 19.06 -0.10 -4.11
C ASP A 57 19.63 -0.09 -2.69
N LEU A 58 18.80 0.14 -1.66
CA LEU A 58 19.23 0.24 -0.27
C LEU A 58 18.52 -0.80 0.61
N ALA A 59 19.19 -1.25 1.67
CA ALA A 59 18.61 -2.13 2.66
C ALA A 59 19.12 -1.89 4.08
N ARG A 60 18.27 -2.20 5.06
CA ARG A 60 18.61 -2.39 6.48
C ARG A 60 18.48 -3.87 6.82
N PHE A 61 19.50 -4.45 7.46
CA PHE A 61 19.47 -5.82 7.96
C PHE A 61 19.73 -5.81 9.46
N ASP A 62 18.73 -6.28 10.21
CA ASP A 62 18.81 -6.43 11.66
C ASP A 62 18.95 -7.92 12.00
N LEU A 63 19.93 -8.23 12.83
CA LEU A 63 20.14 -9.54 13.42
C LEU A 63 20.06 -9.39 14.93
N GLU A 64 19.15 -10.15 15.55
CA GLU A 64 19.04 -10.21 17.01
C GLU A 64 19.15 -11.66 17.46
N ALA A 65 20.11 -11.94 18.33
CA ALA A 65 20.36 -13.25 18.90
C ALA A 65 20.27 -13.18 20.43
N ARG A 66 19.47 -14.07 21.02
CA ARG A 66 19.30 -14.20 22.47
C ARG A 66 19.53 -15.63 22.89
N ARG A 67 20.53 -15.89 23.73
CA ARG A 67 20.93 -17.24 24.18
C ARG A 67 21.10 -18.19 22.99
N TRP A 68 21.56 -17.66 21.87
CA TRP A 68 21.67 -18.38 20.61
C TRP A 68 22.98 -19.15 20.62
N PHE A 69 22.92 -20.45 20.92
CA PHE A 69 24.09 -21.23 21.29
C PHE A 69 24.84 -20.57 22.45
N ASP A 70 26.15 -20.36 22.32
CA ASP A 70 27.00 -19.73 23.34
C ASP A 70 27.08 -18.20 23.19
N LEU A 71 26.40 -17.64 22.17
CA LEU A 71 26.26 -16.20 22.02
C LEU A 71 25.20 -15.72 23.01
N GLY A 72 25.59 -14.82 23.90
CA GLY A 72 24.72 -14.22 24.92
C GLY A 72 23.54 -13.45 24.34
N SER A 73 23.53 -12.13 24.49
CA SER A 73 22.61 -11.25 23.76
C SER A 73 23.44 -10.47 22.74
N LEU A 74 23.05 -10.50 21.47
CA LEU A 74 23.74 -9.83 20.38
C LEU A 74 22.72 -9.17 19.46
N GLU A 75 22.89 -7.89 19.19
CA GLU A 75 22.08 -7.09 18.28
C GLU A 75 23.00 -6.41 17.28
N CYS A 76 22.89 -6.77 16.00
CA CYS A 76 23.67 -6.20 14.91
C CYS A 76 22.73 -5.51 13.91
N HIS A 77 23.00 -4.24 13.64
CA HIS A 77 22.23 -3.41 12.72
C HIS A 77 23.11 -2.98 11.55
N TYR A 78 22.77 -3.44 10.35
CA TYR A 78 23.52 -3.13 9.13
C TYR A 78 22.71 -2.29 8.18
N VAL A 79 23.38 -1.38 7.47
CA VAL A 79 22.80 -0.64 6.33
C VAL A 79 23.67 -0.84 5.10
N MET A 80 23.07 -1.13 3.95
CA MET A 80 23.83 -1.55 2.76
C MET A 80 23.20 -1.12 1.44
N ARG A 81 23.99 -1.18 0.37
CA ARG A 81 23.51 -1.06 -1.03
C ARG A 81 23.37 -2.42 -1.70
N LEU A 82 22.25 -2.66 -2.38
CA LEU A 82 21.89 -3.92 -3.02
C LEU A 82 22.27 -4.01 -4.52
N ASN A 83 22.19 -2.91 -5.26
CA ASN A 83 22.33 -2.92 -6.73
C ASN A 83 23.71 -2.45 -7.21
N GLY A 84 24.72 -3.29 -7.03
CA GLY A 84 25.71 -3.39 -8.10
C GLY A 84 25.85 -4.83 -8.52
N ALA A 85 25.98 -5.02 -9.83
CA ALA A 85 26.02 -6.32 -10.45
C ALA A 85 27.14 -7.18 -9.83
N GLY A 86 26.74 -8.21 -9.10
CA GLY A 86 27.64 -9.19 -8.50
C GLY A 86 27.84 -8.95 -7.00
N ASN A 87 27.26 -9.83 -6.18
CA ASN A 87 27.68 -10.03 -4.79
C ASN A 87 29.04 -10.77 -4.77
N GLY A 88 30.01 -10.24 -5.50
CA GLY A 88 31.35 -10.78 -5.69
C GLY A 88 32.36 -9.67 -5.44
N HIS A 89 33.36 -9.97 -4.64
CA HIS A 89 34.44 -9.08 -4.21
C HIS A 89 34.91 -8.07 -5.26
N SER A 90 34.92 -6.78 -4.91
CA SER A 90 36.03 -5.91 -5.28
C SER A 90 36.25 -4.84 -4.20
N SER A 91 37.42 -4.92 -3.58
CA SER A 91 38.08 -3.87 -2.82
C SER A 91 38.16 -2.56 -3.61
N GLU A 92 38.16 -1.43 -2.89
CA GLU A 92 38.39 -0.05 -3.36
C GLU A 92 37.17 0.78 -3.82
N HIS A 93 36.03 0.66 -3.13
CA HIS A 93 34.81 1.50 -3.31
C HIS A 93 33.84 1.05 -4.42
N GLY A 94 33.46 -0.24 -4.38
CA GLY A 94 32.47 -0.85 -5.27
C GLY A 94 31.22 -1.38 -4.54
N PRO A 95 30.19 -1.81 -5.28
CA PRO A 95 28.91 -2.27 -4.75
C PRO A 95 29.02 -3.46 -3.77
N GLY A 96 28.12 -3.50 -2.78
CA GLY A 96 28.16 -4.47 -1.67
C GLY A 96 28.61 -3.90 -0.33
N GLN A 97 28.84 -2.57 -0.22
CA GLN A 97 29.12 -1.92 1.05
C GLN A 97 27.96 -2.10 2.03
N SER A 98 28.26 -2.71 3.16
CA SER A 98 27.42 -2.71 4.34
C SER A 98 28.18 -2.06 5.49
N TYR A 99 27.49 -1.23 6.25
CA TYR A 99 28.02 -0.55 7.41
C TYR A 99 27.30 -1.08 8.65
N LEU A 100 28.07 -1.50 9.65
CA LEU A 100 27.55 -1.74 10.99
C LEU A 100 27.22 -0.40 11.66
N ASN A 101 25.96 -0.23 12.06
CA ASN A 101 25.55 0.88 12.89
C ASN A 101 25.95 0.60 14.35
N THR A 102 27.15 1.04 14.73
CA THR A 102 27.70 0.81 16.08
C THR A 102 26.96 1.58 17.18
N ALA A 103 26.20 2.64 16.82
CA ALA A 103 25.40 3.40 17.79
C ALA A 103 24.17 2.63 18.28
N THR A 104 23.67 1.69 17.48
CA THR A 104 22.50 0.86 17.81
C THR A 104 22.86 -0.61 18.06
N SER A 105 24.02 -1.06 17.60
CA SER A 105 24.47 -2.45 17.78
C SER A 105 25.16 -2.68 19.13
N THR A 106 25.04 -3.89 19.67
CA THR A 106 25.95 -4.36 20.72
C THR A 106 27.26 -4.76 20.04
N SER A 107 28.20 -3.83 19.93
CA SER A 107 29.39 -3.94 19.08
C SER A 107 30.29 -5.16 19.34
N GLU A 108 30.28 -5.75 20.54
CA GLU A 108 31.01 -6.97 20.86
C GLU A 108 30.38 -8.20 20.17
N GLY A 109 30.91 -8.58 19.00
CA GLY A 109 30.56 -9.81 18.28
C GLY A 109 29.84 -9.60 16.94
N CYS A 110 29.54 -8.35 16.58
CA CYS A 110 29.05 -7.99 15.24
C CYS A 110 30.23 -7.72 14.30
N PRO A 111 30.36 -8.43 13.17
CA PRO A 111 31.29 -8.04 12.11
C PRO A 111 31.06 -6.58 11.68
N ALA A 112 32.13 -5.85 11.36
CA ALA A 112 32.01 -4.46 10.90
C ALA A 112 31.37 -4.36 9.51
N GLU A 113 31.67 -5.35 8.66
CA GLU A 113 31.16 -5.48 7.31
C GLU A 113 30.61 -6.89 7.09
N VAL A 114 29.55 -6.99 6.29
CA VAL A 114 28.87 -8.23 5.94
C VAL A 114 28.42 -8.22 4.48
N ALA A 115 28.62 -9.34 3.79
CA ALA A 115 28.03 -9.55 2.47
C ALA A 115 26.78 -10.44 2.58
N PHE A 116 25.84 -10.30 1.65
CA PHE A 116 24.72 -11.22 1.55
C PHE A 116 24.42 -11.51 0.08
N ALA A 117 24.12 -12.77 -0.21
CA ALA A 117 23.43 -13.10 -1.46
C ALA A 117 21.95 -13.30 -1.15
N LEU A 118 21.12 -12.45 -1.76
CA LEU A 118 19.66 -12.53 -1.67
C LEU A 118 19.13 -13.16 -2.94
N THR A 119 18.42 -14.27 -2.78
CA THR A 119 17.73 -14.94 -3.89
C THR A 119 16.26 -15.01 -3.56
N ARG A 120 15.42 -14.47 -4.43
CA ARG A 120 13.97 -14.65 -4.29
C ARG A 120 13.59 -16.03 -4.79
N SER A 121 13.18 -16.92 -3.88
CA SER A 121 12.77 -18.28 -4.21
C SER A 121 11.30 -18.33 -4.62
N ASP A 122 10.43 -17.48 -4.05
CA ASP A 122 9.04 -17.36 -4.48
C ASP A 122 8.41 -15.97 -4.19
N ALA A 123 7.10 -15.88 -4.37
CA ALA A 123 6.28 -14.70 -4.09
C ALA A 123 6.48 -14.07 -2.71
N GLN A 124 6.59 -14.90 -1.68
CA GLN A 124 6.59 -14.57 -0.26
C GLN A 124 7.87 -15.01 0.43
N THR A 125 8.86 -15.51 -0.32
CA THR A 125 10.07 -16.07 0.25
C THR A 125 11.31 -15.46 -0.37
N LEU A 126 12.17 -14.95 0.50
CA LEU A 126 13.52 -14.50 0.18
C LEU A 126 14.50 -15.42 0.89
N THR A 127 15.42 -16.01 0.15
CA THR A 127 16.52 -16.80 0.70
C THR A 127 17.74 -15.90 0.84
N LEU A 128 18.31 -15.89 2.04
CA LEU A 128 19.56 -15.23 2.38
C LEU A 128 20.63 -16.32 2.54
N ALA A 129 21.63 -16.30 1.68
CA ALA A 129 22.83 -17.10 1.88
C ALA A 129 23.76 -16.32 2.81
N PRO A 130 24.10 -16.84 3.99
CA PRO A 130 24.93 -16.13 4.95
C PRO A 130 26.35 -15.94 4.40
N ALA A 131 26.92 -14.73 4.57
CA ALA A 131 28.35 -14.54 4.33
C ALA A 131 29.19 -15.34 5.32
N ALA A 132 30.41 -15.68 4.88
CA ALA A 132 31.43 -16.29 5.74
C ALA A 132 31.69 -15.46 7.01
N ASP A 133 31.58 -14.13 6.94
CA ASP A 133 31.81 -13.23 8.08
C ASP A 133 30.76 -13.37 9.18
N LEU A 134 29.55 -13.82 8.85
CA LEU A 134 28.48 -14.11 9.80
C LEU A 134 28.46 -15.58 10.23
N ALA A 135 29.38 -16.41 9.75
CA ALA A 135 29.48 -17.80 10.16
C ALA A 135 29.56 -17.97 11.70
N PRO A 136 30.25 -17.13 12.50
CA PRO A 136 30.23 -17.30 13.96
C PRO A 136 28.83 -17.25 14.58
N ILE A 137 27.89 -16.55 13.93
CA ILE A 137 26.50 -16.36 14.40
C ILE A 137 25.53 -17.34 13.69
N LEU A 138 25.81 -17.64 12.42
CA LEU A 138 24.91 -18.33 11.50
C LEU A 138 25.42 -19.71 11.01
N SER A 139 26.61 -20.16 11.42
CA SER A 139 27.42 -21.28 10.85
C SER A 139 26.74 -22.63 10.66
N ASN A 140 25.57 -22.84 11.23
CA ASN A 140 24.83 -24.11 11.13
C ASN A 140 23.54 -23.98 10.30
N LEU A 141 23.31 -22.84 9.65
CA LEU A 141 22.14 -22.56 8.83
C LEU A 141 22.56 -22.58 7.35
N PRO A 142 22.14 -23.59 6.56
CA PRO A 142 22.60 -23.75 5.17
C PRO A 142 22.09 -22.63 4.26
N ASP A 143 20.82 -22.26 4.42
CA ASP A 143 20.17 -21.13 3.76
C ASP A 143 19.11 -20.57 4.73
N ILE A 144 19.04 -19.25 4.85
CA ILE A 144 18.07 -18.59 5.71
C ILE A 144 16.84 -18.20 4.89
N THR A 145 15.70 -18.76 5.25
CA THR A 145 14.41 -18.41 4.65
C THR A 145 13.78 -17.25 5.39
N LEU A 146 13.67 -16.10 4.72
CA LEU A 146 12.92 -14.93 5.19
C LEU A 146 11.55 -14.90 4.52
N SER A 147 10.51 -14.75 5.34
CA SER A 147 9.13 -14.61 4.87
C SER A 147 8.78 -13.14 4.64
N GLY A 148 8.10 -12.88 3.53
CA GLY A 148 7.56 -11.57 3.17
C GLY A 148 6.56 -11.10 4.19
N THR A 149 6.90 -10.01 4.87
CA THR A 149 6.04 -9.31 5.84
C THR A 149 5.27 -8.19 5.17
N LEU A 150 5.97 -7.44 4.32
CA LEU A 150 5.39 -6.43 3.44
C LEU A 150 6.19 -6.41 2.15
N ARG A 151 5.52 -6.28 1.01
CA ARG A 151 6.16 -6.19 -0.31
C ARG A 151 5.28 -5.39 -1.27
N PRO A 152 5.81 -4.93 -2.42
CA PRO A 152 4.97 -4.32 -3.43
C PRO A 152 3.90 -5.30 -3.93
N PRO A 153 2.70 -4.80 -4.29
CA PRO A 153 1.74 -5.61 -5.03
C PRO A 153 2.32 -5.96 -6.40
N ARG A 154 2.17 -7.22 -6.81
CA ARG A 154 2.54 -7.69 -8.15
C ARG A 154 1.29 -7.84 -9.01
N PRO A 155 1.41 -7.90 -10.34
CA PRO A 155 0.27 -8.11 -11.23
C PRO A 155 -0.62 -9.29 -10.83
N GLU A 156 -0.03 -10.39 -10.39
CA GLU A 156 -0.73 -11.60 -9.93
C GLU A 156 -1.41 -11.46 -8.56
N ASP A 157 -1.05 -10.44 -7.76
CA ASP A 157 -1.74 -10.15 -6.51
C ASP A 157 -2.89 -9.14 -6.72
N LEU A 158 -3.06 -8.60 -7.93
CA LEU A 158 -4.15 -7.68 -8.23
C LEU A 158 -5.45 -8.47 -8.35
N HIS A 159 -6.50 -7.98 -7.69
CA HIS A 159 -7.81 -8.62 -7.77
C HIS A 159 -8.45 -8.39 -9.13
N ALA A 160 -9.23 -9.38 -9.58
CA ALA A 160 -10.06 -9.20 -10.76
C ALA A 160 -11.13 -8.14 -10.49
N PRO A 161 -11.40 -7.23 -11.44
CA PRO A 161 -12.52 -6.31 -11.33
C PRO A 161 -13.84 -7.08 -11.19
N VAL A 162 -14.66 -6.69 -10.22
CA VAL A 162 -16.00 -7.29 -10.03
C VAL A 162 -16.99 -6.54 -10.92
N ALA A 163 -17.53 -7.22 -11.93
CA ALA A 163 -18.52 -6.63 -12.82
C ALA A 163 -19.76 -6.14 -12.05
N GLY A 164 -20.19 -4.90 -12.31
CA GLY A 164 -21.36 -4.29 -11.67
C GLY A 164 -21.16 -3.87 -10.20
N LEU A 165 -19.95 -3.99 -9.65
CA LEU A 165 -19.62 -3.48 -8.32
C LEU A 165 -19.33 -1.98 -8.39
N ASP A 166 -20.39 -1.19 -8.39
CA ASP A 166 -20.34 0.27 -8.47
C ASP A 166 -21.39 0.93 -7.58
N ILE A 167 -21.19 2.21 -7.27
CA ILE A 167 -22.23 3.10 -6.78
C ILE A 167 -22.46 4.17 -7.85
N LEU A 168 -23.60 4.13 -8.54
CA LEU A 168 -23.94 5.07 -9.62
C LEU A 168 -22.89 5.09 -10.74
N GLY A 169 -22.37 3.91 -11.09
CA GLY A 169 -21.29 3.75 -12.06
C GLY A 169 -19.90 4.03 -11.51
N ILE A 170 -19.76 4.51 -10.27
CA ILE A 170 -18.45 4.79 -9.66
C ILE A 170 -17.92 3.52 -8.99
N SER A 171 -16.76 3.06 -9.43
CA SER A 171 -16.06 1.91 -8.88
C SER A 171 -14.65 2.29 -8.41
N PRO A 172 -14.07 1.54 -7.45
CA PRO A 172 -12.65 1.65 -7.14
C PRO A 172 -11.76 1.55 -8.40
N GLY A 173 -10.64 2.27 -8.41
CA GLY A 173 -9.71 2.32 -9.54
C GLY A 173 -10.03 3.39 -10.60
N MET A 174 -11.25 3.93 -10.63
CA MET A 174 -11.62 5.05 -11.51
C MET A 174 -10.81 6.31 -11.20
N THR A 175 -10.47 7.09 -12.22
CA THR A 175 -9.79 8.37 -12.03
C THR A 175 -10.75 9.45 -11.56
N ARG A 176 -10.23 10.46 -10.87
CA ARG A 176 -11.02 11.62 -10.43
C ARG A 176 -11.88 12.26 -11.53
N PRO A 177 -11.36 12.58 -12.75
CA PRO A 177 -12.19 13.17 -13.80
C PRO A 177 -13.36 12.28 -14.25
N GLN A 178 -13.18 10.95 -14.27
CA GLN A 178 -14.26 10.00 -14.58
C GLN A 178 -15.35 10.05 -13.51
N THR A 179 -14.95 10.05 -12.23
CA THR A 179 -15.90 10.12 -11.11
C THR A 179 -16.67 11.44 -11.09
N GLU A 180 -16.01 12.57 -11.33
CA GLU A 180 -16.67 13.87 -11.41
C GLU A 180 -17.71 13.94 -12.54
N THR A 181 -17.41 13.33 -13.68
CA THR A 181 -18.35 13.27 -14.82
C THR A 181 -19.60 12.47 -14.45
N LEU A 182 -19.42 11.25 -13.93
CA LEU A 182 -20.53 10.38 -13.49
C LEU A 182 -21.42 11.05 -12.43
N LEU A 183 -20.81 11.76 -11.48
CA LEU A 183 -21.56 12.46 -10.42
C LEU A 183 -22.38 13.63 -10.98
N LYS A 184 -21.80 14.43 -11.88
CA LYS A 184 -22.52 15.54 -12.53
C LYS A 184 -23.66 15.03 -13.38
N ASP A 185 -23.44 13.99 -14.18
CA ASP A 185 -24.46 13.36 -15.02
C ASP A 185 -25.61 12.77 -14.18
N ALA A 186 -25.30 12.27 -12.98
CA ALA A 186 -26.28 11.79 -12.01
C ALA A 186 -26.99 12.93 -11.21
N GLY A 187 -26.67 14.19 -11.51
CA GLY A 187 -27.27 15.38 -10.88
C GLY A 187 -26.74 15.70 -9.47
N PHE A 188 -25.53 15.22 -9.12
CA PHE A 188 -24.86 15.59 -7.89
C PHE A 188 -24.00 16.84 -8.09
N ALA A 189 -23.94 17.68 -7.06
CA ALA A 189 -23.08 18.84 -7.00
C ALA A 189 -22.06 18.73 -5.87
N PRO A 190 -20.86 19.32 -6.00
CA PRO A 190 -19.88 19.33 -4.92
C PRO A 190 -20.44 20.13 -3.74
N THR A 191 -20.34 19.59 -2.53
CA THR A 191 -20.86 20.26 -1.32
C THR A 191 -19.92 21.32 -0.74
N GLY A 192 -18.74 21.50 -1.34
CA GLY A 192 -17.63 22.28 -0.79
C GLY A 192 -16.89 21.60 0.37
N LYS A 193 -17.46 20.56 0.99
CA LYS A 193 -16.78 19.76 2.02
C LYS A 193 -15.72 18.88 1.37
N ARG A 194 -14.46 19.15 1.73
CA ARG A 194 -13.29 18.35 1.38
C ARG A 194 -12.55 17.99 2.64
N TYR A 195 -12.33 16.70 2.86
CA TYR A 195 -11.43 16.24 3.91
C TYR A 195 -10.11 15.89 3.26
N ALA A 196 -9.02 16.41 3.81
CA ALA A 196 -7.69 16.09 3.33
C ALA A 196 -6.81 15.67 4.49
N ARG A 197 -6.15 14.53 4.34
CA ARG A 197 -5.06 14.11 5.21
C ARG A 197 -3.75 14.41 4.49
N ARG A 198 -2.79 14.99 5.19
CA ARG A 198 -1.47 15.32 4.65
C ARG A 198 -0.42 14.48 5.38
N GLY A 199 0.49 13.90 4.62
CA GLY A 199 1.73 13.34 5.13
C GLY A 199 2.93 14.10 4.55
N SER A 200 4.14 13.68 4.92
CA SER A 200 5.36 14.13 4.25
C SER A 200 5.25 13.88 2.75
N GLY A 201 5.06 14.95 1.97
CA GLY A 201 4.95 15.01 0.51
C GLY A 201 3.77 14.28 -0.17
N TYR A 202 2.73 13.86 0.56
CA TYR A 202 1.51 13.32 -0.04
C TYR A 202 0.22 13.85 0.59
N ARG A 203 -0.89 13.76 -0.15
CA ARG A 203 -2.23 14.17 0.29
C ARG A 203 -3.28 13.16 -0.14
N ILE A 204 -4.10 12.70 0.81
CA ILE A 204 -5.30 11.89 0.54
C ILE A 204 -6.50 12.83 0.58
N GLN A 205 -7.31 12.83 -0.48
CA GLN A 205 -8.52 13.64 -0.57
C GLN A 205 -9.77 12.79 -0.47
N GLU A 206 -10.74 13.27 0.29
CA GLU A 206 -12.13 12.82 0.26
C GLU A 206 -13.02 14.00 -0.13
N GLU A 207 -13.83 13.79 -1.16
CA GLU A 207 -14.77 14.78 -1.68
C GLU A 207 -16.20 14.32 -1.46
N VAL A 208 -17.03 15.24 -0.96
CA VAL A 208 -18.44 14.96 -0.73
C VAL A 208 -19.30 15.71 -1.73
N TRP A 209 -20.14 14.93 -2.40
CA TRP A 209 -21.12 15.35 -3.39
C TRP A 209 -22.51 15.12 -2.83
N GLY A 210 -23.43 16.03 -3.16
CA GLY A 210 -24.78 16.02 -2.61
C GLY A 210 -25.81 16.36 -3.67
N ARG A 211 -27.00 15.78 -3.50
CA ARG A 211 -28.19 16.11 -4.27
C ARG A 211 -29.33 16.44 -3.31
N ARG A 212 -30.01 17.57 -3.57
CA ARG A 212 -31.17 18.12 -2.84
C ARG A 212 -30.95 18.34 -1.32
N PRO A 213 -30.99 19.59 -0.82
CA PRO A 213 -31.06 19.82 0.62
C PRO A 213 -32.44 19.40 1.17
N LEU A 214 -32.47 18.59 2.23
CA LEU A 214 -33.61 18.56 3.15
C LEU A 214 -33.69 19.92 3.83
N GLY A 215 -34.90 20.36 4.16
CA GLY A 215 -35.26 21.71 4.63
C GLY A 215 -34.58 22.26 5.89
N ASN A 216 -33.42 21.74 6.29
CA ASN A 216 -32.41 22.39 7.11
C ASN A 216 -31.01 21.78 6.78
N ALA A 217 -30.32 22.35 5.79
CA ALA A 217 -28.89 22.24 5.48
C ALA A 217 -28.22 20.85 5.26
N ALA A 218 -28.94 19.72 5.31
CA ALA A 218 -28.38 18.38 5.05
C ALA A 218 -28.91 17.78 3.73
N PHE A 219 -28.03 17.23 2.89
CA PHE A 219 -28.42 16.59 1.63
C PHE A 219 -29.08 15.21 1.88
N ALA A 220 -30.21 14.93 1.21
CA ALA A 220 -30.94 13.65 1.30
C ALA A 220 -30.18 12.48 0.63
N ASP A 221 -29.34 12.79 -0.36
CA ASP A 221 -28.52 11.83 -1.08
C ASP A 221 -27.10 12.39 -1.19
N ARG A 222 -26.12 11.64 -0.69
CA ARG A 222 -24.72 12.05 -0.61
C ARG A 222 -23.82 10.94 -1.10
N ILE A 223 -22.86 11.31 -1.93
CA ILE A 223 -21.75 10.45 -2.31
C ILE A 223 -20.47 11.01 -1.69
N SER A 224 -19.71 10.16 -1.02
CA SER A 224 -18.34 10.48 -0.62
C SER A 224 -17.38 9.64 -1.43
N VAL A 225 -16.37 10.27 -2.03
CA VAL A 225 -15.33 9.60 -2.81
C VAL A 225 -13.99 9.92 -2.20
N GLN A 226 -13.27 8.90 -1.75
CA GLN A 226 -11.87 9.01 -1.36
C GLN A 226 -10.98 8.50 -2.49
N TYR A 227 -9.93 9.26 -2.77
CA TYR A 227 -8.94 8.91 -3.77
C TYR A 227 -7.65 8.41 -3.13
N THR A 228 -6.87 7.62 -3.88
CA THR A 228 -5.48 7.29 -3.57
C THR A 228 -4.66 8.57 -3.40
N PRO A 229 -3.54 8.53 -2.64
CA PRO A 229 -2.75 9.72 -2.37
C PRO A 229 -2.23 10.36 -3.66
N ALA A 230 -2.38 11.68 -3.78
CA ALA A 230 -1.54 12.48 -4.65
C ALA A 230 -0.16 12.61 -3.99
N MET A 231 0.89 12.24 -4.71
CA MET A 231 2.27 12.21 -4.21
C MET A 231 3.11 13.23 -4.99
N GLY A 232 4.01 13.94 -4.30
CA GLY A 232 4.91 14.91 -4.94
C GLY A 232 6.11 14.27 -5.67
N TRP A 233 6.31 12.97 -5.50
CA TRP A 233 7.45 12.20 -6.05
C TRP A 233 7.03 11.13 -7.05
N ASN A 234 5.75 11.04 -7.37
CA ASN A 234 5.22 10.05 -8.31
C ASN A 234 3.98 10.62 -9.02
N ASP A 235 3.97 10.53 -10.35
CA ASP A 235 2.92 11.06 -11.22
C ASP A 235 1.73 10.10 -11.43
N LEU A 236 1.61 9.05 -10.61
CA LEU A 236 0.45 8.16 -10.67
C LEU A 236 -0.85 8.96 -10.43
N PRO A 237 -1.86 8.81 -11.32
CA PRO A 237 -3.11 9.54 -11.18
C PRO A 237 -3.86 9.11 -9.91
N GLU A 238 -4.54 10.06 -9.28
CA GLU A 238 -5.49 9.80 -8.19
C GLU A 238 -6.61 8.86 -8.69
N ARG A 239 -6.80 7.73 -8.01
CA ARG A 239 -7.83 6.72 -8.30
C ARG A 239 -8.76 6.54 -7.11
N VAL A 240 -10.02 6.18 -7.33
CA VAL A 240 -10.98 5.90 -6.25
C VAL A 240 -10.46 4.73 -5.41
N SER A 241 -10.27 4.92 -4.12
CA SER A 241 -9.95 3.86 -3.15
C SER A 241 -11.17 3.43 -2.33
N LEU A 242 -12.12 4.36 -2.14
CA LEU A 242 -13.37 4.15 -1.42
C LEU A 242 -14.44 5.05 -2.03
N VAL A 243 -15.62 4.47 -2.28
CA VAL A 243 -16.83 5.22 -2.60
C VAL A 243 -17.93 4.86 -1.61
N GLN A 244 -18.64 5.86 -1.11
CA GLN A 244 -19.73 5.71 -0.17
C GLN A 244 -20.97 6.44 -0.67
N ARG A 245 -22.14 5.82 -0.52
CA ARG A 245 -23.43 6.50 -0.66
C ARG A 245 -24.17 6.50 0.65
N MET A 246 -24.75 7.63 0.96
CA MET A 246 -25.70 7.81 2.05
C MET A 246 -26.98 8.37 1.45
N ASN A 247 -28.10 7.69 1.67
CA ASN A 247 -29.37 8.15 1.13
C ASN A 247 -30.52 7.88 2.09
N SER A 248 -31.39 8.87 2.23
CA SER A 248 -32.72 8.74 2.81
C SER A 248 -33.73 8.61 1.67
N PRO A 249 -34.43 7.47 1.54
CA PRO A 249 -35.41 7.28 0.48
C PRO A 249 -36.52 8.33 0.51
N GLU A 250 -36.90 8.87 -0.65
CA GLU A 250 -38.00 9.85 -0.76
C GLU A 250 -39.38 9.20 -0.64
N SER A 251 -39.47 7.92 -0.96
CA SER A 251 -40.69 7.11 -0.86
C SER A 251 -40.52 5.98 0.15
N PRO A 252 -41.59 5.61 0.90
CA PRO A 252 -41.55 4.48 1.81
C PRO A 252 -41.04 3.22 1.09
N THR A 253 -39.90 2.72 1.55
CA THR A 253 -39.25 1.51 1.02
C THR A 253 -39.07 0.54 2.17
N SER A 254 -39.54 -0.70 2.05
CA SER A 254 -39.32 -1.70 3.09
C SER A 254 -37.87 -2.19 3.09
N VAL A 255 -37.38 -2.64 4.25
CA VAL A 255 -36.04 -3.24 4.36
C VAL A 255 -35.87 -4.40 3.38
N GLY A 256 -36.86 -5.30 3.31
CA GLY A 256 -36.81 -6.47 2.41
C GLY A 256 -36.71 -6.10 0.94
N ALA A 257 -37.45 -5.08 0.47
CA ALA A 257 -37.37 -4.63 -0.91
C ALA A 257 -35.98 -4.03 -1.24
N LEU A 258 -35.39 -3.30 -0.29
CA LEU A 258 -34.03 -2.78 -0.46
C LEU A 258 -32.99 -3.91 -0.49
N GLU A 259 -33.10 -4.89 0.41
CA GLU A 259 -32.19 -6.05 0.44
C GLU A 259 -32.28 -6.88 -0.85
N GLU A 260 -33.48 -7.10 -1.37
CA GLU A 260 -33.71 -7.77 -2.66
C GLU A 260 -33.10 -6.98 -3.82
N ALA A 261 -33.32 -5.66 -3.88
CA ALA A 261 -32.73 -4.81 -4.91
C ALA A 261 -31.19 -4.85 -4.86
N LEU A 262 -30.61 -4.83 -3.66
CA LEU A 262 -29.18 -4.97 -3.47
C LEU A 262 -28.69 -6.37 -3.88
N ALA A 263 -29.45 -7.43 -3.58
CA ALA A 263 -29.08 -8.80 -3.96
C ALA A 263 -29.14 -8.99 -5.48
N LYS A 264 -30.12 -8.38 -6.14
CA LYS A 264 -30.23 -8.35 -7.60
C LYS A 264 -29.06 -7.63 -8.25
N LYS A 265 -28.57 -6.54 -7.65
CA LYS A 265 -27.43 -5.76 -8.19
C LYS A 265 -26.08 -6.40 -7.90
N TYR A 266 -25.81 -6.75 -6.64
CA TYR A 266 -24.47 -7.11 -6.16
C TYR A 266 -24.30 -8.60 -5.85
N GLY A 267 -25.36 -9.38 -5.98
CA GLY A 267 -25.40 -10.78 -5.59
C GLY A 267 -25.79 -10.99 -4.11
N PRO A 268 -25.95 -12.27 -3.72
CA PRO A 268 -26.32 -12.65 -2.36
C PRO A 268 -25.30 -12.14 -1.33
N PRO A 269 -25.74 -11.89 -0.08
CA PRO A 269 -24.83 -11.44 0.97
C PRO A 269 -23.82 -12.52 1.37
N TYR A 270 -22.70 -12.09 1.95
CA TYR A 270 -21.62 -13.01 2.37
C TYR A 270 -22.01 -13.91 3.55
N ARG A 271 -23.00 -13.49 4.33
CA ARG A 271 -23.53 -14.22 5.49
C ARG A 271 -25.00 -13.85 5.66
N GLU A 272 -25.81 -14.85 5.97
CA GLU A 272 -27.22 -14.68 6.29
C GLU A 272 -27.42 -13.65 7.44
N GLY A 273 -28.45 -12.81 7.32
CA GLY A 273 -28.73 -11.73 8.27
C GLY A 273 -27.77 -10.53 8.20
N ARG A 274 -26.87 -10.49 7.21
CA ARG A 274 -26.04 -9.31 6.89
C ARG A 274 -26.33 -8.86 5.47
N ALA A 275 -26.32 -7.56 5.23
CA ALA A 275 -26.45 -7.01 3.88
C ALA A 275 -25.09 -6.76 3.19
N ALA A 276 -23.95 -7.06 3.82
CA ALA A 276 -22.64 -6.84 3.19
C ALA A 276 -22.29 -7.97 2.19
N ARG A 277 -21.43 -7.66 1.22
CA ARG A 277 -20.89 -8.60 0.22
C ARG A 277 -19.37 -8.52 0.25
N SER A 278 -18.73 -9.66 0.11
CA SER A 278 -17.28 -9.77 0.00
C SER A 278 -16.96 -10.58 -1.24
N TYR A 279 -15.94 -10.16 -1.97
CA TYR A 279 -15.53 -10.85 -3.19
C TYR A 279 -14.16 -11.49 -2.96
N ALA A 280 -13.97 -12.67 -3.54
CA ALA A 280 -12.67 -13.33 -3.60
C ALA A 280 -11.74 -12.59 -4.56
N ALA A 281 -10.45 -12.94 -4.53
CA ALA A 281 -9.44 -12.30 -5.37
C ALA A 281 -9.72 -12.45 -6.88
N ASP A 282 -10.41 -13.51 -7.28
CA ASP A 282 -10.86 -13.78 -8.66
C ASP A 282 -12.16 -13.04 -9.03
N GLY A 283 -12.72 -12.25 -8.11
CA GLY A 283 -13.96 -11.50 -8.29
C GLY A 283 -15.24 -12.30 -7.99
N GLY A 284 -15.11 -13.57 -7.59
CA GLY A 284 -16.25 -14.39 -7.18
C GLY A 284 -16.93 -13.87 -5.92
N ASN A 285 -18.27 -13.78 -5.92
CA ASN A 285 -19.01 -13.41 -4.71
C ASN A 285 -18.93 -14.52 -3.66
N MET A 286 -18.50 -14.18 -2.46
CA MET A 286 -18.36 -15.13 -1.36
C MET A 286 -19.68 -15.26 -0.62
N THR A 287 -20.10 -16.49 -0.28
CA THR A 287 -21.38 -16.78 0.39
C THR A 287 -21.26 -17.75 1.57
N ASP A 288 -20.07 -18.28 1.83
CA ASP A 288 -19.82 -19.35 2.82
C ASP A 288 -19.54 -18.83 4.25
N GLY A 289 -19.65 -17.52 4.47
CA GLY A 289 -19.42 -16.88 5.77
C GLY A 289 -17.98 -16.92 6.27
N GLN A 290 -17.02 -17.46 5.51
CA GLN A 290 -15.61 -17.42 5.86
C GLN A 290 -14.99 -16.15 5.26
N PRO A 291 -14.45 -15.20 6.07
CA PRO A 291 -13.66 -14.11 5.51
C PRO A 291 -12.46 -14.72 4.79
N CYS A 292 -12.02 -14.12 3.68
CA CYS A 292 -11.00 -14.65 2.77
C CYS A 292 -9.86 -15.33 3.54
N ARG A 293 -9.94 -16.66 3.63
CA ARG A 293 -8.92 -17.50 4.24
C ARG A 293 -7.91 -17.77 3.14
N ILE A 294 -6.93 -16.89 2.95
CA ILE A 294 -5.75 -17.31 2.22
C ILE A 294 -4.89 -18.16 3.17
N LYS A 295 -4.59 -19.38 2.72
CA LYS A 295 -3.53 -20.24 3.27
C LYS A 295 -2.20 -19.53 3.03
N GLY A 296 -1.74 -18.75 3.98
CA GLY A 296 -0.46 -18.04 3.96
C GLY A 296 -0.22 -17.36 5.31
N PRO A 297 1.02 -17.02 5.67
CA PRO A 297 1.32 -16.40 6.95
C PRO A 297 0.47 -15.13 7.11
N HIS A 298 -0.49 -15.20 8.04
CA HIS A 298 -1.44 -14.14 8.35
C HIS A 298 -0.69 -12.91 8.87
N GLN A 299 -0.24 -12.07 7.95
CA GLN A 299 0.36 -10.80 8.28
C GLN A 299 -0.79 -9.81 8.48
N THR A 300 -1.32 -9.78 9.71
CA THR A 300 -2.20 -8.70 10.13
C THR A 300 -1.32 -7.46 10.22
N ILE A 301 -1.18 -6.72 9.12
CA ILE A 301 -0.39 -5.50 9.11
C ILE A 301 -1.07 -4.51 10.06
N SER A 302 -0.49 -4.33 11.23
CA SER A 302 -0.88 -3.28 12.16
C SER A 302 -0.38 -1.96 11.57
N TYR A 303 -1.25 -1.25 10.87
CA TYR A 303 -1.00 0.02 10.18
C TYR A 303 -0.67 1.20 11.11
N ARG A 304 0.07 1.01 12.21
CA ARG A 304 0.28 2.03 13.25
C ARG A 304 1.13 3.24 12.81
N HIS A 305 1.86 3.18 11.69
CA HIS A 305 2.80 4.25 11.29
C HIS A 305 2.55 4.86 9.90
N VAL A 306 1.45 4.49 9.25
CA VAL A 306 0.96 5.12 8.01
C VAL A 306 -0.53 5.35 8.24
N PRO A 307 -1.12 6.51 7.88
CA PRO A 307 -2.54 6.78 8.06
C PRO A 307 -3.38 5.88 7.15
N PHE A 308 -3.49 4.61 7.50
CA PHE A 308 -4.55 3.72 7.10
C PHE A 308 -5.61 3.72 8.20
N GLU A 309 -6.13 4.91 8.48
CA GLU A 309 -7.44 4.98 9.06
C GLU A 309 -8.41 4.87 7.89
N ARG A 310 -9.06 3.71 7.77
CA ARG A 310 -10.42 3.68 7.22
C ARG A 310 -11.12 4.86 7.89
N ASN A 311 -11.61 5.82 7.10
CA ASN A 311 -12.69 6.65 7.59
C ASN A 311 -13.85 5.68 7.84
N GLY A 312 -13.86 5.12 9.06
CA GLY A 312 -15.08 4.65 9.68
C GLY A 312 -15.97 5.86 9.65
N SER A 313 -16.89 5.87 8.69
CA SER A 313 -18.19 6.49 8.79
C SER A 313 -18.17 7.81 9.57
N LEU A 314 -18.26 8.92 8.86
CA LEU A 314 -18.54 10.27 9.40
C LEU A 314 -19.88 10.38 10.19
N ILE A 315 -20.39 9.29 10.79
CA ILE A 315 -21.52 9.30 11.73
C ILE A 315 -21.23 8.60 13.07
N ARG A 316 -20.12 7.86 13.28
CA ARG A 316 -19.81 7.31 14.63
C ARG A 316 -18.31 7.32 14.97
N PRO A 317 -17.85 8.16 15.92
CA PRO A 317 -16.44 8.29 16.32
C PRO A 317 -15.79 7.06 16.98
N HIS A 318 -16.51 5.95 17.20
CA HIS A 318 -16.07 4.85 18.06
C HIS A 318 -15.69 3.54 17.33
N GLU A 319 -15.95 3.39 16.03
CA GLU A 319 -15.51 2.23 15.25
C GLU A 319 -14.29 2.61 14.38
N ARG A 320 -13.19 3.00 15.03
CA ARG A 320 -12.04 3.67 14.40
C ARG A 320 -11.06 2.78 13.62
N ARG A 321 -11.34 1.49 13.40
CA ARG A 321 -10.37 0.59 12.75
C ARG A 321 -11.08 -0.46 11.91
N GLY A 322 -11.22 -0.23 10.61
CA GLY A 322 -11.45 -1.33 9.69
C GLY A 322 -10.12 -1.83 9.18
N THR A 323 -9.82 -3.09 9.42
CA THR A 323 -8.71 -3.80 8.76
C THR A 323 -9.15 -4.16 7.36
N VAL A 324 -8.45 -3.66 6.34
CA VAL A 324 -8.63 -4.12 4.97
C VAL A 324 -7.68 -5.30 4.76
N ASN A 325 -8.25 -6.46 4.43
CA ASN A 325 -7.46 -7.63 4.10
C ASN A 325 -7.05 -7.55 2.63
N VAL A 326 -5.75 -7.37 2.37
CA VAL A 326 -5.18 -7.27 1.01
C VAL A 326 -5.30 -8.57 0.21
N TYR A 327 -5.67 -9.66 0.87
CA TYR A 327 -5.92 -10.97 0.29
C TYR A 327 -7.40 -11.22 -0.06
N CYS A 328 -8.27 -10.27 0.26
CA CYS A 328 -9.65 -10.26 -0.21
C CYS A 328 -9.75 -9.42 -1.48
N GLY A 329 -10.68 -9.79 -2.36
CA GLY A 329 -11.15 -8.86 -3.37
C GLY A 329 -11.91 -7.67 -2.74
N PRO A 330 -12.56 -6.85 -3.58
CA PRO A 330 -13.39 -5.75 -3.11
C PRO A 330 -14.44 -6.16 -2.07
N THR A 331 -14.92 -5.20 -1.29
CA THR A 331 -15.98 -5.42 -0.30
C THR A 331 -17.04 -4.33 -0.41
N LEU A 332 -18.31 -4.72 -0.40
CA LEU A 332 -19.46 -3.83 -0.25
C LEU A 332 -20.00 -3.95 1.17
N SER A 333 -19.82 -2.91 1.98
CA SER A 333 -20.51 -2.80 3.27
C SER A 333 -21.85 -2.11 3.09
N VAL A 334 -22.87 -2.64 3.77
CA VAL A 334 -24.22 -2.10 3.75
C VAL A 334 -24.71 -1.92 5.19
N ARG A 335 -25.26 -0.75 5.48
CA ARG A 335 -26.00 -0.45 6.71
C ARG A 335 -27.36 0.10 6.31
N ILE A 336 -28.41 -0.45 6.88
CA ILE A 336 -29.79 -0.01 6.67
C ILE A 336 -30.31 0.37 8.05
N ASP A 337 -30.69 1.63 8.23
CA ASP A 337 -31.34 2.10 9.44
C ASP A 337 -32.85 2.22 9.13
N ALA A 338 -33.67 1.45 9.84
CA ALA A 338 -35.10 1.33 9.60
C ALA A 338 -35.93 1.85 10.78
N ASP A 339 -37.16 2.25 10.50
CA ASP A 339 -38.15 2.51 11.53
C ASP A 339 -38.68 1.18 12.08
N GLU A 340 -38.44 0.91 13.37
CA GLU A 340 -38.79 -0.35 14.02
C GLU A 340 -40.30 -0.63 13.99
N SER A 341 -41.14 0.40 13.93
CA SER A 341 -42.60 0.24 13.95
C SER A 341 -43.19 -0.12 12.59
N SER A 342 -42.60 0.34 11.49
CA SER A 342 -43.14 0.18 10.14
C SER A 342 -42.28 -0.70 9.22
N GLY A 343 -41.07 -1.07 9.64
CA GLY A 343 -40.10 -1.79 8.80
C GLY A 343 -39.63 -0.99 7.58
N THR A 344 -39.88 0.32 7.57
CA THR A 344 -39.53 1.22 6.46
C THR A 344 -38.13 1.79 6.66
N VAL A 345 -37.34 1.83 5.59
CA VAL A 345 -35.98 2.38 5.59
C VAL A 345 -36.02 3.89 5.83
N ARG A 346 -35.32 4.37 6.86
CA ARG A 346 -35.10 5.79 7.15
C ARG A 346 -33.91 6.33 6.39
N ASP A 347 -32.81 5.60 6.45
CA ASP A 347 -31.63 5.85 5.67
C ASP A 347 -30.85 4.56 5.43
N PHE A 348 -29.97 4.59 4.44
CA PHE A 348 -29.01 3.53 4.21
C PHE A 348 -27.64 4.10 3.83
N ARG A 349 -26.62 3.31 4.13
CA ARG A 349 -25.25 3.55 3.71
C ARG A 349 -24.70 2.35 2.95
N LEU A 350 -24.15 2.62 1.78
CA LEU A 350 -23.33 1.69 1.00
C LEU A 350 -21.89 2.17 1.00
N SER A 351 -20.93 1.27 1.07
CA SER A 351 -19.52 1.60 0.83
C SER A 351 -18.81 0.48 0.08
N ILE A 352 -18.16 0.82 -1.02
CA ILE A 352 -17.31 -0.10 -1.77
C ILE A 352 -15.85 0.27 -1.51
N VAL A 353 -15.06 -0.72 -1.11
CA VAL A 353 -13.61 -0.61 -0.91
C VAL A 353 -12.94 -1.70 -1.74
N ASP A 354 -11.84 -1.35 -2.40
CA ASP A 354 -10.95 -2.31 -3.04
C ASP A 354 -9.58 -2.31 -2.32
N PRO A 355 -9.13 -3.46 -1.80
CA PRO A 355 -7.82 -3.58 -1.17
C PRO A 355 -6.63 -3.33 -2.11
N THR A 356 -6.76 -3.56 -3.41
CA THR A 356 -5.66 -3.40 -4.38
C THR A 356 -5.10 -1.98 -4.46
N PRO A 357 -5.90 -0.94 -4.80
CA PRO A 357 -5.40 0.44 -4.85
C PRO A 357 -4.91 0.94 -3.49
N LEU A 358 -5.47 0.40 -2.41
CA LEU A 358 -5.09 0.71 -1.04
C LEU A 358 -3.70 0.14 -0.68
N TRP A 359 -3.44 -1.11 -1.02
CA TRP A 359 -2.13 -1.73 -0.82
C TRP A 359 -1.06 -1.05 -1.67
N GLN A 360 -1.35 -0.75 -2.93
CA GLN A 360 -0.43 -0.02 -3.81
C GLN A 360 -0.07 1.36 -3.24
N SER A 361 -1.09 2.11 -2.79
CA SER A 361 -0.88 3.43 -2.17
C SER A 361 -0.05 3.36 -0.89
N PHE A 362 -0.31 2.34 -0.06
CA PHE A 362 0.44 2.10 1.16
C PHE A 362 1.91 1.81 0.84
N TRP A 363 2.17 0.88 -0.09
CA TRP A 363 3.53 0.55 -0.50
C TRP A 363 4.28 1.81 -0.95
N LEU A 364 3.72 2.60 -1.85
CA LEU A 364 4.37 3.78 -2.41
C LEU A 364 4.66 4.88 -1.38
N THR A 365 3.78 5.06 -0.40
CA THR A 365 3.96 6.10 0.63
C THR A 365 4.89 5.65 1.75
N TRP A 366 4.85 4.37 2.13
CA TRP A 366 5.74 3.79 3.11
C TRP A 366 7.17 3.65 2.56
N SER A 367 7.32 3.06 1.36
CA SER A 367 8.63 2.80 0.75
C SER A 367 9.40 4.08 0.49
N HIS A 368 8.73 5.17 0.08
CA HIS A 368 9.38 6.47 -0.09
C HIS A 368 10.00 6.99 1.23
N ARG A 369 9.28 6.90 2.34
CA ARG A 369 9.79 7.33 3.65
C ARG A 369 10.88 6.41 4.17
N GLU A 370 10.68 5.11 4.03
CA GLU A 370 11.64 4.11 4.49
C GLU A 370 12.94 4.22 3.70
N ALA A 371 12.87 4.38 2.37
CA ALA A 371 14.05 4.61 1.53
C ALA A 371 14.81 5.88 1.94
N ALA A 372 14.11 6.97 2.25
CA ALA A 372 14.75 8.20 2.73
C ALA A 372 15.42 8.00 4.10
N ALA A 373 14.80 7.24 5.01
CA ALA A 373 15.37 6.93 6.32
C ALA A 373 16.60 6.03 6.20
N ILE A 374 16.52 4.95 5.42
CA ILE A 374 17.65 4.04 5.17
C ILE A 374 18.80 4.79 4.49
N ARG A 375 18.50 5.67 3.51
CA ARG A 375 19.52 6.50 2.86
C ARG A 375 20.20 7.45 3.84
N ALA A 376 19.44 8.15 4.66
CA ALA A 376 20.02 9.05 5.67
C ALA A 376 20.94 8.30 6.65
N GLU A 377 20.55 7.09 7.05
CA GLU A 377 21.39 6.22 7.89
C GLU A 377 22.66 5.78 7.15
N PHE A 378 22.53 5.30 5.92
CA PHE A 378 23.66 4.92 5.07
C PHE A 378 24.66 6.08 4.87
N ASP A 379 24.18 7.26 4.49
CA ASP A 379 25.01 8.44 4.25
C ASP A 379 25.70 8.90 5.54
N SER A 380 25.05 8.80 6.70
CA SER A 380 25.64 9.16 8.00
C SER A 380 26.78 8.23 8.42
N LEU A 381 26.67 6.93 8.12
CA LEU A 381 27.71 5.95 8.45
C LEU A 381 28.86 6.02 7.44
N GLY A 382 28.56 6.18 6.15
CA GLY A 382 29.59 6.33 5.11
C GLY A 382 30.39 7.63 5.21
N SER A 383 29.82 8.69 5.80
CA SER A 383 30.53 9.96 6.06
C SER A 383 31.32 9.97 7.37
N ALA A 384 30.99 9.12 8.34
CA ALA A 384 31.76 8.98 9.58
C ALA A 384 33.16 8.38 9.35
N ASP A 385 33.35 7.59 8.28
CA ASP A 385 34.67 7.10 7.84
C ASP A 385 35.51 8.17 7.11
N THR A 386 34.97 9.37 6.86
CA THR A 386 35.71 10.49 6.24
C THR A 386 36.33 11.49 7.22
N ASP A 387 36.47 11.14 8.50
CA ASP A 387 37.47 11.76 9.39
C ASP A 387 38.88 11.31 8.96
N LEU A 388 39.27 11.73 7.75
CA LEU A 388 40.67 11.81 7.35
C LEU A 388 41.31 12.90 8.22
N PRO A 389 42.41 12.59 8.94
CA PRO A 389 43.15 13.63 9.63
C PRO A 389 43.70 14.61 8.60
N ASP A 390 43.37 15.89 8.75
CA ASP A 390 44.21 16.97 8.26
C ASP A 390 45.56 16.85 8.98
N LEU A 391 46.59 16.36 8.27
CA LEU A 391 47.97 16.88 8.21
C LEU A 391 48.86 16.03 7.30
#